data_AF-A0A1F2ZQJ9-F1
#
_entry.id   AF-A0A1F2ZQJ9-F1
#
_cell.length_a   1.000
_cell.length_b   1.000
_cell.length_c   1.000
_cell.angle_alpha   90.00
_cell.angle_beta   90.00
_cell.angle_gamma   90.00
#
_symmetry.space_group_name_H-M   'P 1'
#
loop_
_entity.id
_entity.type
_entity.pdbx_description
1 polymer ?
#
loop_
_entity_poly.entity_id
_entity_poly.type
_entity_poly.pdbx_seq_one_letter_code
_entity_poly.pdbx_strand_id
1 'polypeptide(L)'
;MSKRFLESIFFTDRKKITDFAKVIKTLPKNSAIIIREYDLKKEEREIFARKIAKLARARSLKILVGKDFGLAKKIKADGVHFSDRDRLPLQFFKKKSFPKNFLFSFSCHSAKAFLRARKFRPDMVFLSPVFATTSHPETKFLRHSSASSDGMGINEDLRQSLFGLRNFAKIAVQNKNSLSIYALGGINSQNLKILTKLKIKGFGAIDYFYENHTGNSLWRFGNKAMAGFP
;
A
#
# COMPACT_ATOMS: atom_id res chain seq x y z
N MET A 1 22.56 14.83 -0.57
CA MET A 1 21.93 13.71 -1.32
C MET A 1 20.43 13.71 -1.03
N SER A 2 19.56 13.87 -2.03
CA SER A 2 18.10 13.88 -1.81
C SER A 2 17.63 12.49 -1.37
N LYS A 3 16.73 12.42 -0.39
CA LYS A 3 16.17 11.15 0.11
C LYS A 3 15.26 10.59 -0.99
N ARG A 4 15.72 9.57 -1.72
CA ARG A 4 14.95 8.95 -2.80
C ARG A 4 13.71 8.27 -2.21
N PHE A 5 12.54 8.64 -2.70
CA PHE A 5 11.27 8.08 -2.22
C PHE A 5 11.08 6.65 -2.71
N LEU A 6 10.29 5.88 -1.96
CA LEU A 6 9.83 4.58 -2.43
C LEU A 6 8.56 4.83 -3.25
N GLU A 7 8.47 4.33 -4.46
CA GLU A 7 7.34 4.69 -5.35
C GLU A 7 6.35 3.53 -5.54
N SER A 8 6.85 2.30 -5.46
CA SER A 8 6.09 1.06 -5.64
C SER A 8 6.14 0.21 -4.38
N ILE A 9 4.98 -0.01 -3.76
CA ILE A 9 4.90 -0.73 -2.49
C ILE A 9 4.06 -2.00 -2.65
N PHE A 10 4.71 -3.14 -2.60
CA PHE A 10 4.02 -4.42 -2.71
C PHE A 10 3.55 -4.89 -1.33
N PHE A 11 2.25 -5.18 -1.21
CA PHE A 11 1.69 -5.79 -0.01
C PHE A 11 1.58 -7.30 -0.21
N THR A 12 2.09 -8.09 0.73
CA THR A 12 1.95 -9.55 0.63
C THR A 12 0.51 -9.97 0.89
N ASP A 13 0.09 -11.02 0.18
CA ASP A 13 -1.17 -11.73 0.38
C ASP A 13 -1.06 -13.14 -0.23
N ARG A 14 -0.77 -14.17 0.59
CA ARG A 14 -0.60 -15.55 0.07
C ARG A 14 -1.87 -16.15 -0.53
N LYS A 15 -3.04 -15.61 -0.20
CA LYS A 15 -4.31 -16.09 -0.77
C LYS A 15 -4.50 -15.65 -2.22
N LYS A 16 -3.78 -14.60 -2.63
CA LYS A 16 -3.80 -14.04 -3.99
C LYS A 16 -2.54 -14.39 -4.79
N ILE A 17 -1.40 -14.45 -4.11
CA ILE A 17 -0.08 -14.60 -4.73
C ILE A 17 0.52 -15.95 -4.36
N THR A 18 0.79 -16.77 -5.37
CA THR A 18 1.44 -18.07 -5.19
C THR A 18 2.96 -17.99 -5.37
N ASP A 19 3.43 -17.22 -6.36
CA ASP A 19 4.87 -17.04 -6.66
C ASP A 19 5.41 -15.65 -6.29
N PHE A 20 5.75 -15.49 -5.00
CA PHE A 20 6.39 -14.29 -4.50
C PHE A 20 7.79 -14.05 -5.07
N ALA A 21 8.54 -15.10 -5.41
CA ALA A 21 9.90 -14.94 -5.91
C ALA A 21 9.90 -14.25 -7.27
N LYS A 22 8.97 -14.64 -8.15
CA LYS A 22 8.75 -14.01 -9.44
C LYS A 22 8.33 -12.55 -9.30
N VAL A 23 7.34 -12.26 -8.44
CA VAL A 23 6.90 -10.87 -8.19
C VAL A 23 8.05 -10.00 -7.67
N ILE A 24 8.81 -10.49 -6.69
CA ILE A 24 9.90 -9.72 -6.10
C ILE A 24 11.01 -9.46 -7.13
N LYS A 25 11.29 -10.43 -8.03
CA LYS A 25 12.30 -10.32 -9.10
C LYS A 25 12.01 -9.22 -10.10
N THR A 26 10.77 -8.78 -10.22
CA THR A 26 10.31 -7.81 -11.22
C THR A 26 9.93 -6.46 -10.62
N LEU A 27 9.85 -6.35 -9.29
CA LEU A 27 9.63 -5.07 -8.61
C LEU A 27 10.67 -4.02 -9.06
N PRO A 28 10.24 -2.77 -9.35
CA PRO A 28 11.14 -1.68 -9.69
C PRO A 28 12.21 -1.42 -8.60
N LYS A 29 13.32 -0.80 -8.99
CA LYS A 29 14.26 -0.24 -8.00
C LYS A 29 13.53 0.79 -7.12
N ASN A 30 13.98 0.98 -5.88
CA ASN A 30 13.30 1.81 -4.88
C ASN A 30 11.86 1.35 -4.55
N SER A 31 11.59 0.04 -4.64
CA SER A 31 10.34 -0.52 -4.12
C SER A 31 10.49 -0.97 -2.67
N ALA A 32 9.36 -1.12 -1.99
CA ALA A 32 9.31 -1.79 -0.70
C ALA A 32 8.27 -2.91 -0.69
N ILE A 33 8.45 -3.84 0.24
CA ILE A 33 7.51 -4.92 0.51
C ILE A 33 6.97 -4.75 1.93
N ILE A 34 5.65 -4.75 2.06
CA ILE A 34 4.95 -4.77 3.34
C ILE A 34 4.45 -6.19 3.59
N ILE A 35 5.09 -6.89 4.52
CA ILE A 35 4.74 -8.25 4.92
C ILE A 35 3.53 -8.19 5.86
N ARG A 36 2.39 -8.69 5.40
CA ARG A 36 1.14 -8.72 6.18
C ARG A 36 0.91 -10.10 6.78
N GLU A 37 0.53 -11.10 5.98
CA GLU A 37 0.22 -12.49 6.40
C GLU A 37 -0.25 -12.59 7.86
N TYR A 38 -1.29 -11.84 8.21
CA TYR A 38 -1.76 -11.71 9.60
C TYR A 38 -2.50 -12.98 10.07
N ASP A 39 -2.91 -13.83 9.12
CA ASP A 39 -3.60 -15.08 9.33
C ASP A 39 -2.65 -16.25 9.67
N LEU A 40 -1.35 -16.10 9.41
CA LEU A 40 -0.35 -17.11 9.78
C LEU A 40 -0.10 -17.14 11.29
N LYS A 41 0.20 -18.33 11.82
CA LYS A 41 0.78 -18.45 13.16
C LYS A 41 2.12 -17.73 13.20
N LYS A 42 2.53 -17.30 14.39
CA LYS A 42 3.71 -16.45 14.60
C LYS A 42 4.98 -17.05 13.99
N GLU A 43 5.18 -18.36 14.17
CA GLU A 43 6.36 -19.10 13.71
C GLU A 43 6.37 -19.20 12.18
N GLU A 44 5.22 -19.55 11.58
CA GLU A 44 5.05 -19.64 10.13
C GLU A 44 5.23 -18.27 9.46
N ARG A 45 4.68 -17.23 10.08
CA ARG A 45 4.82 -15.83 9.63
C ARG A 45 6.27 -15.38 9.69
N GLU A 46 7.02 -15.78 10.71
CA GLU A 46 8.44 -15.50 10.81
C GLU A 46 9.24 -16.22 9.70
N ILE A 47 8.97 -17.51 9.45
CA ILE A 47 9.59 -18.27 8.36
C ILE A 47 9.30 -17.61 7.01
N PHE A 48 8.04 -17.28 6.75
CA PHE A 48 7.63 -16.56 5.55
C PHE A 48 8.35 -15.22 5.41
N ALA A 49 8.37 -14.43 6.48
CA ALA A 49 9.00 -13.11 6.48
C ALA A 49 10.51 -13.20 6.21
N ARG A 50 11.22 -14.19 6.77
CA ARG A 50 12.64 -14.44 6.49
C ARG A 50 12.88 -14.80 5.01
N LYS A 51 12.02 -15.63 4.41
CA LYS A 51 12.09 -15.97 2.98
C LYS A 51 11.92 -14.74 2.10
N ILE A 52 10.88 -13.94 2.33
CA ILE A 52 10.63 -12.68 1.60
C ILE A 52 11.79 -11.70 1.79
N ALA A 53 12.30 -11.57 3.01
CA ALA A 53 13.39 -10.67 3.32
C ALA A 53 14.70 -11.04 2.60
N LYS A 54 14.99 -12.34 2.45
CA LYS A 54 16.14 -12.82 1.66
C LYS A 54 16.03 -12.41 0.19
N LEU A 55 14.86 -12.62 -0.43
CA LEU A 55 14.60 -12.25 -1.83
C LEU A 55 14.66 -10.74 -2.06
N ALA A 56 14.08 -9.96 -1.14
CA ALA A 56 14.07 -8.51 -1.22
C ALA A 56 15.47 -7.90 -1.12
N ARG A 57 16.31 -8.40 -0.20
CA ARG A 57 17.69 -7.91 -0.01
C ARG A 57 18.58 -8.16 -1.21
N ALA A 58 18.42 -9.30 -1.89
CA ALA A 58 19.13 -9.59 -3.13
C ALA A 58 18.87 -8.55 -4.24
N ARG A 59 17.81 -7.75 -4.09
CA ARG A 59 17.43 -6.66 -5.00
C ARG A 59 17.49 -5.27 -4.37
N SER A 60 18.08 -5.16 -3.17
CA SER A 60 18.15 -3.93 -2.38
C SER A 60 16.79 -3.27 -2.15
N LEU A 61 15.72 -4.07 -2.06
CA LEU A 61 14.37 -3.59 -1.76
C LEU A 61 14.19 -3.42 -0.25
N LYS A 62 13.37 -2.44 0.13
CA LYS A 62 13.03 -2.19 1.54
C LYS A 62 11.97 -3.16 2.03
N ILE A 63 12.04 -3.54 3.30
CA ILE A 63 11.10 -4.48 3.93
C ILE A 63 10.46 -3.82 5.13
N LEU A 64 9.14 -3.80 5.20
CA LEU A 64 8.38 -3.37 6.36
C LEU A 64 7.50 -4.52 6.84
N VAL A 65 7.29 -4.61 8.15
CA VAL A 65 6.45 -5.65 8.76
C VAL A 65 5.15 -5.06 9.28
N GLY A 66 4.02 -5.66 8.91
CA GLY A 66 2.72 -5.26 9.40
C GLY A 66 2.52 -5.62 10.88
N LYS A 67 2.01 -4.69 11.67
CA LYS A 67 1.50 -4.89 13.05
C LYS A 67 2.47 -5.50 14.08
N ASP A 68 3.75 -5.68 13.75
CA ASP A 68 4.67 -6.48 14.58
C ASP A 68 6.09 -5.90 14.59
N PHE A 69 6.40 -5.13 15.62
CA PHE A 69 7.75 -4.61 15.87
C PHE A 69 8.74 -5.71 16.25
N GLY A 70 8.29 -6.77 16.91
CA GLY A 70 9.14 -7.88 17.34
C GLY A 70 9.69 -8.64 16.14
N LEU A 71 8.80 -9.00 15.21
CA LEU A 71 9.17 -9.61 13.95
C LEU A 71 10.02 -8.67 13.09
N ALA A 72 9.67 -7.38 13.03
CA ALA A 72 10.50 -6.36 12.34
C ALA A 72 11.95 -6.36 12.86
N LYS A 73 12.14 -6.39 14.18
CA LYS A 73 13.47 -6.48 14.81
C LYS A 73 14.17 -7.80 14.45
N LYS A 74 13.49 -8.94 14.62
CA LYS A 74 14.06 -10.28 14.37
C LYS A 74 14.58 -10.45 12.95
N ILE A 75 13.87 -9.93 11.96
CA ILE A 75 14.27 -10.04 10.57
C ILE A 75 15.13 -8.87 10.10
N LYS A 76 15.46 -7.88 10.96
CA LYS A 76 16.15 -6.63 10.58
C LYS A 76 15.41 -5.90 9.43
N ALA A 77 14.10 -5.71 9.59
CA ALA A 77 13.28 -4.97 8.65
C ALA A 77 13.65 -3.47 8.67
N ASP A 78 13.39 -2.79 7.56
CA ASP A 78 13.58 -1.34 7.41
C ASP A 78 12.45 -0.53 8.03
N GLY A 79 11.36 -1.15 8.51
CA GLY A 79 10.24 -0.43 9.10
C GLY A 79 9.04 -1.30 9.48
N VAL A 80 7.95 -0.62 9.80
CA VAL A 80 6.67 -1.23 10.18
C VAL A 80 5.48 -0.61 9.44
N HIS A 81 4.39 -1.37 9.37
CA HIS A 81 3.11 -0.94 8.81
C HIS A 81 1.96 -1.16 9.78
N PHE A 82 1.13 -0.13 9.96
CA PHE A 82 -0.12 -0.21 10.74
C PHE A 82 -1.25 0.48 9.98
N SER A 83 -2.47 0.37 10.49
CA SER A 83 -3.65 1.05 9.96
C SER A 83 -4.45 1.74 11.05
N ASP A 84 -5.38 2.60 10.65
CA ASP A 84 -6.36 3.27 11.51
C ASP A 84 -7.39 2.32 12.18
N ARG A 85 -7.37 1.05 11.80
CA ARG A 85 -8.15 -0.04 12.42
C ARG A 85 -7.36 -0.80 13.49
N ASP A 86 -6.06 -0.54 13.61
CA ASP A 86 -5.20 -1.24 14.55
C ASP A 86 -5.09 -0.50 15.88
N ARG A 87 -4.98 -1.27 16.97
CA ARG A 87 -4.48 -0.74 18.24
C ARG A 87 -2.99 -0.45 18.09
N LEU A 88 -2.62 0.83 18.08
CA LEU A 88 -1.23 1.22 17.91
C LEU A 88 -0.42 1.01 19.19
N PRO A 89 0.70 0.28 19.12
CA PRO A 89 1.54 0.07 20.29
C PRO A 89 2.35 1.35 20.58
N LEU A 90 2.77 1.55 21.84
CA LEU A 90 3.49 2.76 22.26
C LEU A 90 4.73 3.06 21.41
N GLN A 91 5.42 2.02 20.94
CA GLN A 91 6.57 2.14 20.04
C GLN A 91 6.24 2.95 18.78
N PHE A 92 5.01 2.89 18.28
CA PHE A 92 4.57 3.61 17.09
C PHE A 92 4.62 5.14 17.28
N PHE A 93 4.39 5.62 18.50
CA PHE A 93 4.46 7.05 18.84
C PHE A 93 5.87 7.49 19.25
N LYS A 94 6.78 6.55 19.52
CA LYS A 94 8.16 6.81 19.93
C LYS A 94 9.15 6.71 18.75
N LYS A 95 8.78 7.26 17.59
CA LYS A 95 9.60 7.23 16.36
C LYS A 95 11.05 7.68 16.57
N LYS A 96 11.27 8.67 17.44
CA LYS A 96 12.61 9.19 17.79
C LYS A 96 13.52 8.15 18.44
N SER A 97 12.97 7.07 19.00
CA SER A 97 13.73 5.96 19.61
C SER A 97 14.21 4.93 18.58
N PHE A 98 13.92 5.12 17.29
CA PHE A 98 14.34 4.23 16.21
C PHE A 98 15.42 4.90 15.34
N PRO A 99 16.25 4.11 14.61
CA PRO A 99 17.19 4.66 13.65
C PRO A 99 16.52 5.63 12.66
N LYS A 100 17.22 6.69 12.25
CA LYS A 100 16.68 7.74 11.36
C LYS A 100 16.14 7.21 10.02
N ASN A 101 16.60 6.04 9.58
CA ASN A 101 16.18 5.36 8.36
C ASN A 101 15.08 4.30 8.57
N PHE A 102 14.61 4.09 9.81
CA PHE A 102 13.51 3.18 10.09
C PHE A 102 12.17 3.81 9.70
N LEU A 103 11.42 3.12 8.84
CA LEU A 103 10.21 3.64 8.20
C LEU A 103 8.96 3.29 9.01
N PHE A 104 8.12 4.29 9.25
CA PHE A 104 6.78 4.11 9.79
C PHE A 104 5.77 4.33 8.68
N SER A 105 5.02 3.30 8.32
CA SER A 105 3.96 3.39 7.32
C SER A 105 2.58 3.17 7.94
N PHE A 106 1.57 3.86 7.40
CA PHE A 106 0.24 3.87 7.98
C PHE A 106 -0.87 3.89 6.92
N SER A 107 -1.85 3.00 7.02
CA SER A 107 -3.05 3.04 6.16
C SER A 107 -4.20 3.80 6.83
N CYS A 108 -4.87 4.66 6.08
CA CYS A 108 -6.06 5.38 6.49
C CYS A 108 -7.23 5.02 5.56
N HIS A 109 -8.38 4.69 6.17
CA HIS A 109 -9.60 4.37 5.44
C HIS A 109 -10.62 5.49 5.45
N SER A 110 -10.29 6.64 6.04
CA SER A 110 -11.14 7.84 6.05
C SER A 110 -10.33 9.13 6.14
N ALA A 111 -10.94 10.26 5.76
CA ALA A 111 -10.36 11.59 5.93
C ALA A 111 -10.04 11.89 7.41
N LYS A 112 -10.92 11.46 8.33
CA LYS A 112 -10.71 11.59 9.79
C LYS A 112 -9.47 10.82 10.25
N ALA A 113 -9.27 9.61 9.73
CA ALA A 113 -8.06 8.85 10.00
C ALA A 113 -6.79 9.52 9.46
N PHE A 114 -6.85 10.08 8.25
CA PHE A 114 -5.74 10.86 7.69
C PHE A 114 -5.38 12.07 8.57
N LEU A 115 -6.38 12.84 9.02
CA LEU A 115 -6.17 13.98 9.93
C LEU A 115 -5.55 13.55 11.26
N ARG A 116 -5.96 12.40 11.82
CA ARG A 116 -5.30 11.82 13.00
C ARG A 116 -3.85 11.43 12.71
N ALA A 117 -3.58 10.84 11.53
CA ALA A 117 -2.23 10.44 11.13
C ALA A 117 -1.24 11.60 11.02
N ARG A 118 -1.72 12.81 10.71
CA ARG A 118 -0.89 14.04 10.74
C ARG A 118 -0.25 14.30 12.10
N LYS A 119 -0.88 13.87 13.20
CA LYS A 119 -0.35 14.08 14.56
C LYS A 119 0.92 13.27 14.84
N PHE A 120 1.02 12.04 14.32
CA PHE A 120 2.18 11.16 14.56
C PHE A 120 3.14 11.04 13.35
N ARG A 121 2.85 11.70 12.22
CA ARG A 121 3.76 11.93 11.09
C ARG A 121 4.50 10.67 10.60
N PRO A 122 3.77 9.63 10.16
CA PRO A 122 4.40 8.45 9.55
C PRO A 122 5.16 8.86 8.28
N ASP A 123 6.19 8.11 7.92
CA ASP A 123 7.00 8.34 6.71
C ASP A 123 6.21 8.09 5.43
N MET A 124 5.20 7.21 5.49
CA MET A 124 4.31 6.87 4.38
C MET A 124 2.87 6.75 4.87
N VAL A 125 1.94 7.40 4.19
CA VAL A 125 0.50 7.24 4.44
C VAL A 125 -0.19 6.70 3.21
N PHE A 126 -0.85 5.55 3.36
CA PHE A 126 -1.72 4.99 2.34
C PHE A 126 -3.15 5.43 2.57
N LEU A 127 -3.80 5.94 1.54
CA LEU A 127 -5.24 6.19 1.55
C LEU A 127 -5.92 5.06 0.78
N SER A 128 -6.90 4.38 1.39
CA SER A 128 -7.48 3.15 0.85
C SER A 128 -8.97 2.99 1.19
N PRO A 129 -9.79 2.37 0.32
CA PRO A 129 -9.47 2.06 -1.07
C PRO A 129 -9.64 3.30 -1.98
N VAL A 130 -8.72 3.48 -2.93
CA VAL A 130 -8.85 4.54 -3.97
C VAL A 130 -9.77 4.08 -5.11
N PHE A 131 -9.71 2.80 -5.46
CA PHE A 131 -10.55 2.16 -6.47
C PHE A 131 -11.20 0.87 -5.93
N ALA A 132 -12.12 0.31 -6.70
CA ALA A 132 -12.75 -0.99 -6.43
C ALA A 132 -11.74 -2.10 -6.16
N THR A 133 -11.87 -2.79 -5.04
CA THR A 133 -10.94 -3.84 -4.63
C THR A 133 -11.65 -5.04 -4.02
N THR A 134 -11.19 -6.24 -4.36
CA THR A 134 -11.66 -7.50 -3.76
C THR A 134 -10.88 -7.87 -2.50
N SER A 135 -9.74 -7.21 -2.22
CA SER A 135 -8.91 -7.51 -1.04
C SER A 135 -9.58 -7.11 0.28
N HIS A 136 -10.59 -6.26 0.23
CA HIS A 136 -11.42 -5.88 1.36
C HIS A 136 -12.88 -6.16 0.98
N PRO A 137 -13.43 -7.35 1.28
CA PRO A 137 -14.78 -7.74 0.88
C PRO A 137 -15.88 -6.78 1.37
N GLU A 138 -15.58 -6.08 2.46
CA GLU A 138 -16.41 -5.04 3.07
C GLU A 138 -16.54 -3.79 2.17
N THR A 139 -15.76 -3.72 1.08
CA THR A 139 -15.77 -2.65 0.08
C THR A 139 -16.45 -3.12 -1.21
N LYS A 140 -17.78 -3.33 -1.15
CA LYS A 140 -18.59 -3.68 -2.33
C LYS A 140 -18.67 -2.48 -3.27
N PHE A 141 -17.82 -2.44 -4.29
CA PHE A 141 -17.95 -1.52 -5.41
C PHE A 141 -18.92 -2.11 -6.43
N LEU A 142 -20.07 -1.48 -6.62
CA LEU A 142 -20.89 -1.76 -7.78
C LEU A 142 -20.32 -0.98 -8.98
N ARG A 143 -19.94 -1.71 -10.03
CA ARG A 143 -19.56 -1.15 -11.32
C ARG A 143 -20.80 -0.44 -11.88
N HIS A 144 -20.74 0.87 -12.07
CA HIS A 144 -21.69 1.54 -12.95
C HIS A 144 -21.33 1.17 -14.39
N SER A 145 -21.83 0.03 -14.86
CA SER A 145 -22.07 -0.21 -16.28
C SER A 145 -23.56 0.04 -16.52
N SER A 146 -23.85 1.11 -17.27
CA SER A 146 -25.07 1.36 -18.06
C SER A 146 -26.39 0.74 -17.57
N ALA A 147 -27.31 1.61 -17.15
CA ALA A 147 -28.77 1.46 -17.21
C ALA A 147 -29.37 0.09 -16.82
N SER A 148 -29.85 0.00 -15.57
CA SER A 148 -31.00 -0.85 -15.23
C SER A 148 -31.85 -0.10 -14.20
N SER A 149 -33.08 0.17 -14.60
CA SER A 149 -34.07 1.07 -14.00
C SER A 149 -34.86 0.47 -12.84
N ASP A 150 -34.27 -0.39 -12.02
CA ASP A 150 -34.96 -0.94 -10.85
C ASP A 150 -34.24 -0.57 -9.56
N GLY A 151 -34.90 0.30 -8.81
CA GLY A 151 -34.42 0.88 -7.57
C GLY A 151 -34.18 -0.17 -6.51
N MET A 152 -32.91 -0.33 -6.14
CA MET A 152 -32.53 -0.69 -4.78
C MET A 152 -31.44 0.29 -4.37
N GLY A 153 -31.85 1.29 -3.57
CA GLY A 153 -30.98 2.37 -3.11
C GLY A 153 -29.74 1.79 -2.43
N ILE A 154 -28.58 2.10 -3.00
CA ILE A 154 -27.30 1.92 -2.29
C ILE A 154 -27.32 2.87 -1.10
N ASN A 155 -27.24 2.29 0.09
CA ASN A 155 -27.19 3.01 1.35
C ASN A 155 -26.07 4.07 1.28
N GLU A 156 -26.41 5.34 1.49
CA GLU A 156 -25.51 6.51 1.40
C GLU A 156 -24.22 6.29 2.24
N ASP A 157 -24.35 5.54 3.34
CA ASP A 157 -23.27 5.14 4.24
C ASP A 157 -22.21 4.24 3.59
N LEU A 158 -22.59 3.36 2.65
CA LEU A 158 -21.64 2.51 1.92
C LEU A 158 -20.81 3.33 0.90
N ARG A 159 -21.42 4.37 0.31
CA ARG A 159 -20.70 5.35 -0.53
C ARG A 159 -19.71 6.18 0.31
N GLN A 160 -20.03 6.49 1.56
CA GLN A 160 -19.14 7.20 2.49
C GLN A 160 -18.00 6.33 3.06
N SER A 161 -18.17 5.01 3.12
CA SER A 161 -17.17 4.05 3.62
C SER A 161 -15.95 3.90 2.69
N LEU A 162 -16.11 4.20 1.41
CA LEU A 162 -15.04 4.12 0.42
C LEU A 162 -14.36 5.48 0.27
N PHE A 163 -13.05 5.55 0.52
CA PHE A 163 -12.30 6.79 0.34
C PHE A 163 -12.53 7.33 -1.08
N GLY A 164 -12.30 6.48 -2.08
CA GLY A 164 -12.60 6.77 -3.48
C GLY A 164 -11.67 7.83 -4.07
N LEU A 165 -11.57 7.82 -5.40
CA LEU A 165 -10.65 8.68 -6.14
C LEU A 165 -10.88 10.18 -5.90
N ARG A 166 -12.12 10.63 -5.73
CA ARG A 166 -12.45 12.05 -5.50
C ARG A 166 -11.90 12.57 -4.17
N ASN A 167 -12.16 11.88 -3.06
CA ASN A 167 -11.62 12.30 -1.76
C ASN A 167 -10.10 12.13 -1.73
N PHE A 168 -9.57 11.10 -2.39
CA PHE A 168 -8.13 10.89 -2.57
C PHE A 168 -7.46 12.11 -3.22
N ALA A 169 -7.98 12.55 -4.37
CA ALA A 169 -7.46 13.71 -5.07
C ALA A 169 -7.57 14.99 -4.22
N LYS A 170 -8.71 15.21 -3.55
CA LYS A 170 -8.91 16.37 -2.66
C LYS A 170 -7.86 16.43 -1.55
N ILE A 171 -7.64 15.31 -0.86
CA ILE A 171 -6.66 15.23 0.23
C ILE A 171 -5.22 15.34 -0.28
N ALA A 172 -4.91 14.74 -1.43
CA ALA A 172 -3.59 14.87 -2.05
C ALA A 172 -3.24 16.35 -2.34
N VAL A 173 -4.20 17.12 -2.86
CA VAL A 173 -4.04 18.57 -3.10
C VAL A 173 -3.90 19.35 -1.78
N GLN A 174 -4.81 19.11 -0.82
CA GLN A 174 -4.86 19.86 0.44
C GLN A 174 -3.70 19.55 1.39
N ASN A 175 -3.07 18.38 1.27
CA ASN A 175 -1.95 17.95 2.10
C ASN A 175 -0.74 18.89 1.99
N LYS A 176 -0.60 19.68 0.91
CA LYS A 176 0.54 20.58 0.65
C LYS A 176 1.90 19.90 0.92
N ASN A 177 2.01 18.62 0.58
CA ASN A 177 3.18 17.76 0.82
C ASN A 177 3.60 17.61 2.31
N SER A 178 2.69 17.82 3.27
CA SER A 178 2.98 17.71 4.70
C SER A 178 3.29 16.27 5.16
N LEU A 179 2.68 15.28 4.49
CA LEU A 179 2.94 13.84 4.61
C LEU A 179 3.17 13.23 3.22
N SER A 180 3.93 12.14 3.14
CA SER A 180 4.10 11.36 1.91
C SER A 180 2.86 10.48 1.68
N ILE A 181 1.98 10.90 0.78
CA ILE A 181 0.74 10.18 0.46
C ILE A 181 0.98 9.13 -0.64
N TYR A 182 0.39 7.96 -0.45
CA TYR A 182 0.37 6.83 -1.36
C TYR A 182 -1.08 6.41 -1.62
N ALA A 183 -1.38 6.05 -2.87
CA ALA A 183 -2.65 5.41 -3.21
C ALA A 183 -2.62 3.92 -2.81
N LEU A 184 -3.73 3.36 -2.35
CA LEU A 184 -3.86 1.92 -2.10
C LEU A 184 -5.30 1.46 -2.38
N GLY A 185 -5.44 0.22 -2.85
CA GLY A 185 -6.74 -0.41 -3.09
C GLY A 185 -7.23 -0.26 -4.52
N GLY A 186 -7.40 -1.40 -5.19
CA GLY A 186 -8.01 -1.49 -6.52
C GLY A 186 -7.14 -1.00 -7.68
N ILE A 187 -5.82 -0.88 -7.47
CA ILE A 187 -4.89 -0.39 -8.49
C ILE A 187 -4.58 -1.50 -9.49
N ASN A 188 -4.63 -1.16 -10.77
CA ASN A 188 -4.30 -2.03 -11.89
C ASN A 188 -3.64 -1.22 -13.03
N SER A 189 -3.25 -1.89 -14.12
CA SER A 189 -2.59 -1.25 -15.26
C SER A 189 -3.45 -0.19 -15.96
N GLN A 190 -4.78 -0.33 -15.92
CA GLN A 190 -5.71 0.57 -16.59
C GLN A 190 -5.87 1.90 -15.84
N ASN A 191 -5.86 1.86 -14.50
CA ASN A 191 -6.13 3.04 -13.66
C ASN A 191 -4.87 3.71 -13.09
N LEU A 192 -3.69 3.07 -13.16
CA LEU A 192 -2.44 3.65 -12.63
C LEU A 192 -2.12 5.03 -13.24
N LYS A 193 -2.39 5.22 -14.53
CA LYS A 193 -2.18 6.50 -15.24
C LYS A 193 -2.97 7.68 -14.67
N ILE A 194 -4.01 7.41 -13.89
CA ILE A 194 -4.77 8.46 -13.19
C ILE A 194 -3.97 8.97 -12.01
N LEU A 195 -3.31 8.06 -11.28
CA LEU A 195 -2.53 8.37 -10.08
C LEU A 195 -1.28 9.18 -10.38
N THR A 196 -0.65 8.96 -11.54
CA THR A 196 0.53 9.73 -11.98
C THR A 196 0.22 11.21 -12.25
N LYS A 197 -1.06 11.57 -12.42
CA LYS A 197 -1.48 12.97 -12.57
C LYS A 197 -1.68 13.67 -11.22
N LEU A 198 -1.58 12.95 -10.10
CA LEU A 198 -1.82 13.47 -8.77
C LEU A 198 -0.49 13.76 -8.06
N LYS A 199 -0.49 14.76 -7.18
CA LYS A 199 0.67 15.12 -6.33
C LYS A 199 0.81 14.12 -5.17
N ILE A 200 1.20 12.89 -5.48
CA ILE A 200 1.40 11.79 -4.53
C ILE A 200 2.80 11.19 -4.70
N LYS A 201 3.27 10.44 -3.70
CA LYS A 201 4.64 9.90 -3.66
C LYS A 201 4.76 8.49 -4.23
N GLY A 202 3.65 7.81 -4.47
CA GLY A 202 3.63 6.49 -5.06
C GLY A 202 2.34 5.76 -4.78
N PHE A 203 2.39 4.44 -4.86
CA PHE A 203 1.23 3.59 -4.62
C PHE A 203 1.60 2.26 -3.99
N GLY A 204 0.59 1.65 -3.36
CA GLY A 204 0.63 0.30 -2.83
C GLY A 204 -0.33 -0.61 -3.59
N ALA A 205 0.07 -1.84 -3.87
CA ALA A 205 -0.79 -2.81 -4.54
C ALA A 205 -0.42 -4.26 -4.21
N ILE A 206 -1.32 -5.18 -4.58
CA ILE A 206 -1.12 -6.64 -4.53
C ILE A 206 -1.19 -7.15 -5.96
N ASP A 207 -2.40 -7.16 -6.53
CA ASP A 207 -2.74 -7.76 -7.82
C ASP A 207 -1.99 -7.10 -8.99
N TYR A 208 -1.85 -5.77 -8.98
CA TYR A 208 -1.08 -5.03 -10.00
C TYR A 208 0.33 -5.60 -10.21
N PHE A 209 1.02 -5.96 -9.13
CA PHE A 209 2.36 -6.51 -9.26
C PHE A 209 2.27 -7.93 -9.81
N TYR A 210 1.33 -8.75 -9.34
CA TYR A 210 1.17 -10.13 -9.83
C TYR A 210 0.80 -10.23 -11.32
N GLU A 211 -0.21 -9.49 -11.76
CA GLU A 211 -0.74 -9.55 -13.13
C GLU A 211 0.27 -9.08 -14.18
N ASN A 212 1.08 -8.08 -13.86
CA ASN A 212 2.13 -7.60 -14.76
C ASN A 212 3.32 -8.58 -14.88
N HIS A 213 3.23 -9.78 -14.30
CA HIS A 213 4.24 -10.83 -14.42
C HIS A 213 3.72 -12.13 -15.03
N THR A 214 2.40 -12.29 -15.19
CA THR A 214 1.79 -13.51 -15.78
C THR A 214 1.66 -13.46 -17.30
N GLY A 215 2.18 -12.41 -17.96
CA GLY A 215 2.25 -12.35 -19.43
C GLY A 215 0.94 -12.06 -20.15
N ASN A 216 -0.15 -11.78 -19.41
CA ASN A 216 -1.45 -11.42 -20.00
C ASN A 216 -1.65 -9.90 -20.14
N SER A 217 -0.58 -9.11 -20.10
CA SER A 217 -0.61 -7.68 -20.44
C SER A 217 0.42 -7.39 -21.53
N LEU A 218 -0.05 -6.75 -22.60
CA LEU A 218 0.67 -6.22 -23.76
C LEU A 218 1.70 -5.12 -23.38
N TRP A 219 2.56 -5.36 -22.39
CA TRP A 219 3.49 -4.34 -21.89
C TRP A 219 4.91 -4.87 -21.76
N ARG A 220 5.58 -4.98 -22.91
CA ARG A 220 7.05 -4.99 -23.05
C ARG A 220 7.56 -3.58 -23.36
N PHE A 221 7.34 -2.59 -22.51
CA PHE A 221 8.05 -1.32 -22.60
C PHE A 221 8.31 -0.78 -21.19
N GLY A 222 9.57 -0.67 -20.80
CA GLY A 222 9.99 -0.42 -19.43
C GLY A 222 9.59 0.95 -18.85
N ASN A 223 9.71 1.04 -17.52
CA ASN A 223 9.98 2.23 -16.69
C ASN A 223 9.16 3.52 -16.85
N LYS A 224 8.32 3.72 -17.88
CA LYS A 224 7.67 5.01 -18.16
C LYS A 224 6.55 5.37 -17.19
N ALA A 225 5.81 4.39 -16.65
CA ALA A 225 4.75 4.68 -15.67
C ALA A 225 5.30 5.17 -14.32
N MET A 226 6.54 4.78 -13.97
CA MET A 226 7.21 5.18 -12.73
C MET A 226 7.83 6.58 -12.83
N ALA A 227 8.19 7.02 -14.04
CA ALA A 227 8.77 8.35 -14.27
C ALA A 227 7.79 9.53 -14.07
N GLY A 228 6.52 9.26 -13.78
CA GLY A 228 5.45 10.26 -13.66
C GLY A 228 5.15 10.74 -12.24
N PHE A 229 5.80 10.19 -11.20
CA PHE A 229 5.62 10.68 -9.82
C PHE A 229 6.66 11.76 -9.48
N PRO A 230 6.27 12.89 -8.84
CA PRO A 230 7.13 14.03 -8.54
C PRO A 230 8.05 13.88 -7.32
#